data_AF-A0A7J2Z043-F1
#
_entry.id   AF-A0A7J2Z043-F1
#
_cell.length_a   1.000
_cell.length_b   1.000
_cell.length_c   1.000
_cell.angle_alpha   90.00
_cell.angle_beta   90.00
_cell.angle_gamma   90.00
#
_symmetry.space_group_name_H-M   'P 1'
#
loop_
_entity.id
_entity.type
_entity.pdbx_description
1 polymer ?
#
loop_
_entity_poly.entity_id
_entity_poly.type
_entity_poly.pdbx_seq_one_letter_code
_entity_poly.pdbx_strand_id
1 'polypeptide(L)'
;MEIRKGFMVVFEGIVGAGKKTHIKLLAEKLKALGRKVTILSFPDYENPIAKLTKKADLDAYTQSLLFAADRQLNQQRIMALLESGQVVITDRYCYSNYAYQAAKGLPLEWLQEIEK
;
A
#
# COMPACT_ATOMS: atom_id res chain seq x y z
N MET A 1 -13.93 -11.12 -25.51
CA MET A 1 -13.33 -11.90 -24.42
C MET A 1 -13.61 -11.18 -23.12
N GLU A 2 -14.19 -11.87 -22.15
CA GLU A 2 -14.43 -11.29 -20.82
C GLU A 2 -13.08 -11.09 -20.11
N ILE A 3 -12.70 -9.84 -19.84
CA ILE A 3 -11.50 -9.54 -19.06
C ILE A 3 -11.88 -9.82 -17.60
N ARG A 4 -11.32 -10.89 -17.01
CA ARG A 4 -11.46 -11.13 -15.57
C ARG A 4 -10.81 -9.96 -14.82
N LYS A 5 -11.58 -9.32 -13.92
CA LYS A 5 -11.09 -8.23 -13.07
C LYS A 5 -9.86 -8.69 -12.28
N GLY A 6 -8.87 -7.80 -12.18
CA GLY A 6 -7.68 -7.99 -11.38
C GLY A 6 -7.98 -8.05 -9.89
N PHE A 7 -6.98 -8.42 -9.10
CA PHE A 7 -7.07 -8.41 -7.64
C PHE A 7 -5.81 -7.82 -7.02
N MET A 8 -5.96 -7.28 -5.81
CA MET A 8 -4.88 -6.69 -5.04
C MET A 8 -4.50 -7.62 -3.88
N VAL A 9 -3.19 -7.78 -3.64
CA VAL A 9 -2.63 -8.52 -2.50
C VAL A 9 -1.74 -7.57 -1.71
N VAL A 10 -2.08 -7.33 -0.46
CA VAL A 10 -1.30 -6.47 0.45
C VAL A 10 -0.43 -7.33 1.35
N PHE A 11 0.86 -7.05 1.39
CA PHE A 11 1.79 -7.64 2.36
C PHE A 11 2.04 -6.69 3.50
N GLU A 12 1.79 -7.16 4.72
CA GLU A 12 2.06 -6.42 5.95
C GLU A 12 3.05 -7.15 6.86
N GLY A 13 3.58 -6.42 7.84
CA GLY A 13 4.49 -6.97 8.85
C GLY A 13 5.58 -6.00 9.26
N ILE A 14 6.25 -6.32 10.37
CA ILE A 14 7.36 -5.53 10.90
C ILE A 14 8.60 -5.58 9.99
N VAL A 15 9.61 -4.77 10.32
CA VAL A 15 10.93 -4.86 9.68
C VAL A 15 11.51 -6.24 9.98
N GLY A 16 12.08 -6.91 8.97
CA GLY A 16 12.62 -8.25 9.12
C GLY A 16 11.62 -9.41 8.90
N ALA A 17 10.32 -9.13 8.76
CA ALA A 17 9.29 -10.18 8.58
C ALA A 17 9.34 -10.94 7.23
N GLY A 18 10.34 -10.68 6.37
CA GLY A 18 10.49 -11.39 5.09
C GLY A 18 9.53 -10.97 3.97
N LYS A 19 8.85 -9.82 4.07
CA LYS A 19 7.89 -9.33 3.06
C LYS A 19 8.46 -9.33 1.65
N LYS A 20 9.64 -8.74 1.45
CA LYS A 20 10.29 -8.65 0.13
C LYS A 20 10.50 -10.01 -0.52
N THR A 21 10.88 -11.02 0.27
CA THR A 21 11.05 -12.39 -0.20
C THR A 21 9.73 -12.96 -0.69
N HIS A 22 8.67 -12.86 0.12
CA HIS A 22 7.36 -13.41 -0.25
C HIS A 22 6.71 -12.68 -1.42
N ILE A 23 6.84 -11.35 -1.49
CA ILE A 23 6.37 -10.54 -2.62
C ILE A 23 7.04 -11.00 -3.92
N LYS A 24 8.37 -11.17 -3.90
CA LYS A 24 9.12 -11.64 -5.07
C LYS A 24 8.65 -13.03 -5.52
N LEU A 25 8.56 -13.98 -4.60
CA LEU A 25 8.14 -15.36 -4.89
C LEU A 25 6.71 -15.41 -5.46
N LEU A 26 5.78 -14.65 -4.87
CA LEU A 26 4.40 -14.58 -5.37
C LEU A 26 4.34 -13.96 -6.77
N ALA A 27 5.07 -12.85 -6.99
CA ALA A 27 5.09 -12.18 -8.27
C ALA A 27 5.65 -13.09 -9.38
N GLU A 28 6.76 -13.79 -9.12
CA GLU A 28 7.35 -14.75 -10.05
C GLU A 28 6.39 -15.90 -10.37
N LYS A 29 5.75 -16.47 -9.35
CA LYS A 29 4.77 -17.55 -9.54
C LYS A 29 3.58 -17.12 -10.37
N LEU A 30 3.02 -15.93 -10.12
CA LEU A 30 1.88 -15.40 -10.87
C LEU A 30 2.25 -15.08 -12.32
N LYS A 31 3.44 -14.51 -12.55
CA LYS A 31 3.97 -14.27 -13.91
C LYS A 31 4.14 -15.57 -14.68
N ALA A 32 4.67 -16.62 -14.05
CA ALA A 32 4.80 -17.95 -14.65
C ALA A 32 3.43 -18.57 -15.01
N LEU A 33 2.36 -18.17 -14.35
CA LEU A 33 0.97 -18.54 -14.67
C LEU A 33 0.33 -17.62 -15.73
N GLY A 34 1.13 -16.80 -16.42
CA GLY A 34 0.65 -15.90 -17.48
C GLY A 34 -0.07 -14.64 -16.99
N ARG A 35 0.01 -14.31 -15.69
CA ARG A 35 -0.60 -13.08 -15.15
C ARG A 35 0.30 -11.87 -15.34
N LYS A 36 -0.30 -10.73 -15.68
CA LYS A 36 0.35 -9.42 -15.55
C LYS A 36 0.35 -9.03 -14.07
N VAL A 37 1.52 -8.68 -13.54
CA VAL A 37 1.72 -8.37 -12.12
C VAL A 37 2.44 -7.03 -11.99
N THR A 38 1.86 -6.12 -11.22
CA THR A 38 2.50 -4.87 -10.81
C THR A 38 2.78 -4.92 -9.32
N ILE A 39 3.99 -4.51 -8.92
CA ILE A 39 4.38 -4.39 -7.50
C ILE A 39 4.44 -2.90 -7.16
N LEU A 40 3.76 -2.50 -6.09
CA LEU A 40 3.83 -1.16 -5.51
C LEU A 40 4.35 -1.24 -4.08
N SER A 41 4.73 -0.10 -3.51
CA SER A 41 5.16 0.01 -2.11
C SER A 41 4.56 1.28 -1.53
N PHE A 42 4.09 1.20 -0.29
CA PHE A 42 3.59 2.37 0.44
C PHE A 42 4.39 2.60 1.73
N PRO A 43 4.86 3.83 2.00
CA PRO A 43 4.67 5.04 1.20
C PRO A 43 5.41 4.99 -0.14
N ASP A 44 4.81 5.58 -1.19
CA ASP A 44 5.43 5.71 -2.51
C ASP A 44 6.38 6.92 -2.49
N TYR A 45 7.63 6.69 -2.10
CA TYR A 45 8.60 7.77 -1.94
C TYR A 45 9.00 8.48 -3.23
N GLU A 46 8.49 8.09 -4.40
CA GLU A 46 8.60 8.92 -5.61
C GLU A 46 7.67 10.13 -5.54
N ASN A 47 6.55 10.01 -4.82
CA ASN A 47 5.58 11.07 -4.59
C ASN A 47 6.09 12.12 -3.58
N PRO A 48 6.04 13.42 -3.90
CA PRO A 48 6.38 14.48 -2.96
C PRO A 48 5.63 14.40 -1.62
N ILE A 49 4.36 13.98 -1.62
CA ILE A 49 3.57 13.84 -0.38
C ILE A 49 4.19 12.76 0.54
N ALA A 50 4.54 11.60 0.00
CA ALA A 50 5.17 10.54 0.77
C ALA A 50 6.52 10.97 1.36
N LYS A 51 7.30 11.79 0.64
CA LYS A 51 8.58 12.32 1.14
C LYS A 51 8.40 13.19 2.39
N LEU A 52 7.27 13.89 2.52
CA LEU A 52 6.97 14.71 3.70
C LEU A 52 6.89 13.88 4.99
N THR A 53 6.48 12.61 4.90
CA THR A 53 6.33 11.70 6.07
C THR A 53 7.65 11.45 6.81
N LYS A 54 8.79 11.74 6.17
CA LYS A 54 10.15 11.61 6.71
C LYS A 54 10.69 12.90 7.35
N LYS A 55 9.95 14.01 7.29
CA LYS A 55 10.39 15.25 7.95
C LYS A 55 10.41 15.07 9.46
N ALA A 56 11.40 15.68 10.10
CA ALA A 56 11.44 15.79 11.56
C ALA A 56 10.22 16.58 12.06
N ASP A 57 9.79 16.28 13.29
CA ASP A 57 8.75 17.00 14.05
C ASP A 57 7.30 16.86 13.58
N LEU A 58 6.97 15.81 12.81
CA LEU A 58 5.57 15.48 12.53
C LEU A 58 4.94 14.71 13.68
N ASP A 59 3.83 15.22 14.21
CA ASP A 59 2.97 14.45 15.11
C ASP A 59 2.31 13.26 14.37
N ALA A 60 1.76 12.32 15.15
CA ALA A 60 1.18 11.10 14.60
C ALA A 60 -0.08 11.36 13.75
N TYR A 61 -0.89 12.38 14.04
CA TYR A 61 -2.05 12.75 13.21
C TYR A 61 -1.59 13.28 11.85
N THR A 62 -0.67 14.23 11.84
CA THR A 62 -0.12 14.80 10.61
C THR A 62 0.55 13.73 9.75
N GLN A 63 1.35 12.85 10.36
CA GLN A 63 1.99 11.75 9.64
C GLN A 63 0.96 10.76 9.07
N SER A 64 -0.10 10.44 9.81
CA SER A 64 -1.18 9.55 9.36
C SER A 64 -1.91 10.08 8.14
N LEU A 65 -2.22 11.38 8.13
CA LEU A 65 -2.88 12.05 7.00
C LEU A 65 -2.00 12.05 5.75
N LEU A 66 -0.68 12.25 5.89
CA LEU A 66 0.25 12.19 4.76
C LEU A 66 0.33 10.78 4.16
N PHE A 67 0.29 9.74 4.99
CA PHE A 67 0.23 8.36 4.50
C PHE A 67 -1.09 8.06 3.75
N ALA A 68 -2.22 8.56 4.26
CA ALA A 68 -3.51 8.42 3.58
C ALA A 68 -3.53 9.18 2.25
N ALA A 69 -3.05 10.42 2.24
CA ALA A 69 -2.96 11.24 1.03
C ALA A 69 -2.09 10.61 -0.07
N ASP A 70 -0.95 10.00 0.30
CA ASP A 70 -0.11 9.24 -0.64
C ASP A 70 -0.85 8.06 -1.30
N ARG A 71 -1.65 7.31 -0.51
CA ARG A 71 -2.48 6.23 -1.04
C ARG A 71 -3.62 6.74 -1.92
N GLN A 72 -4.28 7.83 -1.54
CA GLN A 72 -5.33 8.45 -2.34
C GLN A 72 -4.83 8.91 -3.71
N LEU A 73 -3.63 9.50 -3.78
CA LEU A 73 -2.99 9.86 -5.05
C LEU A 73 -2.73 8.65 -5.97
N ASN A 74 -2.52 7.47 -5.39
CA ASN A 74 -2.32 6.24 -6.15
C ASN A 74 -3.62 5.45 -6.43
N GLN A 75 -4.77 5.88 -5.90
CA GLN A 75 -6.02 5.12 -5.99
C GLN A 75 -6.47 4.91 -7.44
N GLN A 76 -6.47 5.96 -8.26
CA GLN A 76 -6.87 5.87 -9.67
C GLN A 76 -5.93 4.93 -10.46
N ARG A 77 -4.62 4.98 -10.19
CA ARG A 77 -3.64 4.08 -10.79
C ARG A 77 -3.92 2.63 -10.41
N ILE A 78 -4.18 2.34 -9.13
CA ILE A 78 -4.50 0.99 -8.66
C ILE A 78 -5.78 0.49 -9.33
N MET A 79 -6.83 1.32 -9.38
CA MET A 79 -8.11 0.97 -10.01
C MET A 79 -7.92 0.63 -11.50
N ALA A 80 -7.19 1.44 -12.25
CA ALA A 80 -6.90 1.17 -13.66
C ALA A 80 -6.12 -0.15 -13.87
N LEU A 81 -5.15 -0.46 -12.98
CA LEU A 81 -4.43 -1.74 -13.02
C LEU A 81 -5.37 -2.93 -12.77
N LEU A 82 -6.28 -2.81 -11.81
CA LEU A 82 -7.25 -3.86 -11.49
C LEU A 82 -8.30 -4.03 -12.61
N GLU A 83 -8.79 -2.94 -13.18
CA GLU A 83 -9.74 -2.96 -14.30
C GLU A 83 -9.13 -3.57 -15.57
N SER A 84 -7.83 -3.39 -15.79
CA SER A 84 -7.09 -4.05 -16.88
C SER A 84 -6.74 -5.53 -16.61
N GLY A 85 -7.24 -6.11 -15.52
CA GLY A 85 -7.08 -7.54 -15.20
C GLY A 85 -5.74 -7.91 -14.55
N GLN A 86 -4.96 -6.92 -14.09
CA GLN A 86 -3.65 -7.18 -13.50
C GLN A 86 -3.75 -7.56 -12.02
N VAL A 87 -2.76 -8.31 -11.54
CA VAL A 87 -2.56 -8.50 -10.11
C VAL A 87 -1.70 -7.36 -9.58
N VAL A 88 -2.18 -6.66 -8.55
CA VAL A 88 -1.42 -5.60 -7.86
C VAL A 88 -0.94 -6.17 -6.53
N ILE A 89 0.37 -6.26 -6.33
CA ILE A 89 0.96 -6.67 -5.06
C ILE A 89 1.54 -5.42 -4.40
N THR A 90 1.26 -5.18 -3.12
CA THR A 90 1.82 -4.02 -2.41
C THR A 90 2.66 -4.44 -1.21
N ASP A 91 3.86 -3.86 -1.08
CA ASP A 91 4.59 -3.83 0.19
C ASP A 91 3.98 -2.72 1.05
N ARG A 92 3.19 -3.11 2.04
CA ARG A 92 2.33 -2.26 2.90
C ARG A 92 1.17 -1.58 2.18
N TYR A 93 0.17 -1.20 2.98
CA TYR A 93 -0.95 -0.34 2.57
C TYR A 93 -1.56 0.38 3.80
N CYS A 94 -2.88 0.57 3.85
CA CYS A 94 -3.57 1.23 4.98
C CYS A 94 -3.37 0.52 6.34
N TYR A 95 -3.23 -0.80 6.36
CA TYR A 95 -3.03 -1.57 7.60
C TYR A 95 -1.74 -1.20 8.34
N SER A 96 -0.68 -0.82 7.62
CA SER A 96 0.51 -0.23 8.23
C SER A 96 0.17 1.07 8.98
N ASN A 97 -0.68 1.93 8.41
CA ASN A 97 -1.12 3.15 9.09
C ASN A 97 -1.89 2.81 10.37
N TYR A 98 -2.82 1.86 10.29
CA TYR A 98 -3.60 1.39 11.44
C TYR A 98 -2.69 0.89 12.56
N ALA A 99 -1.78 -0.03 12.24
CA ALA A 99 -0.92 -0.65 13.24
C ALA A 99 0.06 0.34 13.88
N TYR A 100 0.82 1.07 13.06
CA TYR A 100 1.89 1.94 13.57
C TYR A 100 1.36 3.19 14.26
N GLN A 101 0.24 3.76 13.79
CA GLN A 101 -0.28 5.01 14.36
C GLN A 101 -1.19 4.74 15.55
N ALA A 102 -1.93 3.62 15.57
CA ALA A 102 -2.63 3.21 16.79
C ALA A 102 -1.64 2.92 17.94
N ALA A 103 -0.47 2.33 17.63
CA ALA A 103 0.60 2.16 18.62
C ALA A 103 1.17 3.48 19.15
N LYS A 104 0.95 4.61 18.45
CA LYS A 104 1.29 5.97 18.91
C LYS A 104 0.12 6.67 19.62
N GLY A 105 -0.99 5.97 19.86
CA GLY A 105 -2.13 6.47 20.62
C GLY A 105 -3.29 7.05 19.80
N LEU A 106 -3.26 6.91 18.46
CA LEU A 106 -4.39 7.36 17.63
C LEU A 106 -5.56 6.37 17.69
N PRO A 107 -6.82 6.83 17.74
CA PRO A 107 -7.99 5.95 17.67
C PRO A 107 -8.04 5.20 16.33
N LEU A 108 -8.31 3.89 16.39
CA LEU A 108 -8.38 3.05 15.18
C LEU A 108 -9.51 3.49 14.26
N GLU A 109 -10.65 3.89 14.82
CA GLU A 109 -11.81 4.36 14.07
C GLU A 109 -11.47 5.63 13.27
N TRP A 110 -10.71 6.55 13.87
CA TRP A 110 -10.24 7.75 13.18
C TRP A 110 -9.27 7.40 12.05
N LEU A 111 -8.35 6.46 12.29
CA LEU A 111 -7.42 5.99 11.28
C LEU A 111 -8.14 5.32 10.09
N GLN A 112 -9.23 4.58 10.33
CA GLN A 112 -10.04 4.00 9.27
C GLN A 112 -10.84 5.05 8.49
N GLU A 113 -11.30 6.11 9.17
CA GLU A 113 -12.06 7.18 8.53
C GLU A 113 -11.23 7.95 7.50
N ILE A 114 -9.96 8.25 7.82
CA ILE A 114 -9.08 9.02 6.92
C ILE A 114 -8.64 8.24 5.66
N GLU A 115 -8.88 6.92 5.60
CA GLU A 115 -8.56 6.08 4.43
C GLU A 115 -9.73 5.91 3.46
N LYS A 116 -10.92 6.40 3.82
CA LYS A 116 -12.09 6.39 2.92
C LYS A 116 -11.89 7.38 1.77
#